data_AF-A0A0B2UY23-F1
#
_entry.id   AF-A0A0B2UY23-F1
#
_cell.length_a   1.000
_cell.length_b   1.000
_cell.length_c   1.000
_cell.angle_alpha   90.00
_cell.angle_beta   90.00
_cell.angle_gamma   90.00
#
_symmetry.space_group_name_H-M   'P 1'
#
loop_
_entity.id
_entity.type
_entity.pdbx_description
1 polymer ?
#
loop_
_entity_poly.entity_id
_entity_poly.type
_entity_poly.pdbx_seq_one_letter_code
_entity_poly.pdbx_strand_id
1 'polypeptide(L)'
;MHPDIVTVWRRDPLRMSIYARLNTTGKYSIKLMGRCEVALDELVVPPFIICRDFAFLGPGFSASALIKIDLGSHIKSLMEQLEVMRSGETEEERAASANRERSRSRSLSRHGSSRSTSAARRSPLHSLQRSISPPAVFHSNRSVAMGSGSVSGTHSSSPLADNGVPRLFDDFSTYRIELTVYSARRLPIFYGPRGEAITPSTYVTVNGADGRVLSSPVRAATLHPRWNWTESFDVSKDRQNLVVKLWRKCVTSADRVIGFVSIPLPPQSITKDEYEMSDLGVSEQTPLITLSVVKYDDVHRSTARSLGTPAPFSLPSRIPSPLERMSREEISERLRENLNELEIMMAELRYSH
;
A
#
# COMPACT_ATOMS: atom_id res chain seq x y z
N MET A 1 -30.31 3.55 4.90
CA MET A 1 -30.35 2.34 4.04
C MET A 1 -31.78 1.87 3.93
N HIS A 2 -32.15 1.20 2.83
CA HIS A 2 -33.36 0.38 2.80
C HIS A 2 -33.15 -0.80 3.75
N PRO A 3 -34.11 -1.18 4.62
CA PRO A 3 -33.88 -2.24 5.61
C PRO A 3 -33.48 -3.57 4.95
N ASP A 4 -34.06 -3.87 3.79
CA ASP A 4 -33.80 -5.11 3.05
C ASP A 4 -32.43 -5.20 2.38
N ILE A 5 -31.65 -4.11 2.29
CA ILE A 5 -30.38 -4.15 1.53
C ILE A 5 -29.37 -5.14 2.12
N VAL A 6 -29.38 -5.32 3.45
CA VAL A 6 -28.57 -6.31 4.16
C VAL A 6 -29.08 -7.74 3.87
N THR A 7 -30.40 -7.90 3.71
CA THR A 7 -31.03 -9.18 3.34
C THR A 7 -30.72 -9.56 1.89
N VAL A 8 -30.65 -8.57 0.98
CA VAL A 8 -30.21 -8.73 -0.41
C VAL A 8 -28.73 -9.13 -0.46
N TRP A 9 -27.83 -8.39 0.20
CA TRP A 9 -26.40 -8.72 0.20
C TRP A 9 -26.07 -10.11 0.76
N ARG A 10 -26.87 -10.63 1.70
CA ARG A 10 -26.73 -12.02 2.20
C ARG A 10 -27.25 -13.12 1.27
N ARG A 11 -27.87 -12.77 0.14
CA ARG A 11 -28.59 -13.73 -0.74
C ARG A 11 -28.16 -13.62 -2.21
N ASP A 12 -27.99 -12.41 -2.70
CA ASP A 12 -27.79 -12.10 -4.12
C ASP A 12 -26.33 -11.72 -4.38
N PRO A 13 -25.54 -12.54 -5.12
CA PRO A 13 -24.17 -12.20 -5.47
C PRO A 13 -24.13 -11.11 -6.55
N LEU A 14 -23.11 -10.24 -6.49
CA LEU A 14 -22.80 -9.32 -7.57
C LEU A 14 -22.26 -10.10 -8.78
N ARG A 15 -23.06 -10.13 -9.85
CA ARG A 15 -22.71 -10.77 -11.12
C ARG A 15 -21.92 -9.81 -12.01
N MET A 16 -20.67 -10.14 -12.29
CA MET A 16 -19.82 -9.38 -13.21
C MET A 16 -19.60 -10.16 -14.52
N SER A 17 -19.41 -9.45 -15.63
CA SER A 17 -19.23 -10.05 -16.96
C SER A 17 -18.27 -9.21 -17.81
N ILE A 18 -17.24 -9.85 -18.36
CA ILE A 18 -16.27 -9.21 -19.24
C ILE A 18 -16.68 -9.45 -20.69
N TYR A 19 -16.71 -8.38 -21.49
CA TYR A 19 -17.01 -8.41 -22.91
C TYR A 19 -15.82 -7.86 -23.71
N ALA A 20 -15.41 -8.56 -24.76
CA ALA A 20 -14.47 -8.06 -25.75
C ALA A 20 -15.22 -7.38 -26.90
N ARG A 21 -14.84 -6.14 -27.22
CA ARG A 21 -15.27 -5.46 -28.45
C ARG A 21 -14.25 -5.76 -29.55
N LEU A 22 -14.65 -6.56 -30.53
CA LEU A 22 -13.82 -6.89 -31.69
C LEU A 22 -14.17 -5.94 -32.84
N ASN A 23 -13.15 -5.45 -33.55
CA ASN A 23 -13.30 -4.69 -34.79
C ASN A 23 -12.57 -5.44 -35.92
N THR A 24 -13.25 -6.37 -36.55
CA THR A 24 -12.76 -7.09 -37.72
C THR A 24 -13.46 -6.57 -38.96
N THR A 25 -12.70 -6.23 -40.01
CA THR A 25 -13.20 -5.76 -41.31
C THR A 25 -14.25 -4.63 -41.23
N GLY A 26 -14.12 -3.73 -40.25
CA GLY A 26 -15.04 -2.61 -40.02
C GLY A 26 -16.37 -2.97 -39.34
N LYS A 27 -16.61 -4.26 -39.06
CA LYS A 27 -17.78 -4.71 -38.29
C LYS A 27 -17.42 -4.82 -36.81
N TYR A 28 -18.00 -3.94 -36.01
CA TYR A 28 -17.96 -4.07 -34.56
C TYR A 28 -18.82 -5.25 -34.10
N SER A 29 -18.24 -6.15 -33.32
CA SER A 29 -18.96 -7.18 -32.59
C SER A 29 -18.57 -7.16 -31.11
N ILE A 30 -19.47 -7.64 -30.26
CA ILE A 30 -19.26 -7.72 -28.81
C ILE A 30 -19.42 -9.18 -28.41
N LYS A 31 -18.36 -9.78 -27.87
CA LYS A 31 -18.35 -11.17 -27.41
C LYS A 31 -18.24 -11.21 -25.89
N LEU A 32 -19.13 -11.94 -25.22
CA LEU A 32 -18.96 -12.31 -23.81
C LEU A 32 -17.73 -13.21 -23.68
N MET A 33 -16.75 -12.78 -22.89
CA MET A 33 -15.51 -13.52 -22.66
C MET A 33 -15.62 -14.41 -21.43
N GLY A 34 -16.11 -13.87 -20.31
CA GLY A 34 -16.29 -14.64 -19.09
C GLY A 34 -17.14 -13.95 -18.04
N ARG A 35 -17.56 -14.72 -17.04
CA ARG A 35 -18.38 -14.27 -15.90
C ARG A 35 -17.67 -14.53 -14.57
N CYS A 36 -18.04 -13.74 -13.57
CA CYS A 36 -17.63 -13.86 -12.17
C CYS A 36 -18.86 -13.59 -11.29
N GLU A 37 -18.97 -14.30 -10.17
CA GLU A 37 -19.94 -14.00 -9.12
C GLU A 37 -19.18 -13.65 -7.83
N VAL A 38 -19.51 -12.50 -7.26
CA VAL A 38 -18.92 -11.99 -6.00
C VAL A 38 -20.00 -12.05 -4.93
N ALA A 39 -19.83 -12.91 -3.94
CA ALA A 39 -20.73 -12.97 -2.79
C ALA A 39 -20.63 -11.66 -1.98
N LEU A 40 -21.77 -11.12 -1.53
CA LEU A 40 -21.85 -9.80 -0.88
C LEU A 40 -22.08 -9.89 0.65
N ASP A 41 -22.11 -11.09 1.20
CA ASP A 41 -22.25 -11.35 2.63
C ASP A 41 -21.04 -10.88 3.44
N GLU A 42 -19.83 -10.90 2.87
CA GLU A 42 -18.64 -10.22 3.42
C GLU A 42 -18.88 -8.73 3.73
N LEU A 43 -19.78 -8.05 3.00
CA LEU A 43 -20.11 -6.64 3.23
C LEU A 43 -21.09 -6.41 4.39
N VAL A 44 -21.60 -7.46 5.06
CA VAL A 44 -22.50 -7.32 6.23
C VAL A 44 -21.79 -7.53 7.57
N VAL A 45 -20.48 -7.78 7.55
CA VAL A 45 -19.61 -7.98 8.73
C VAL A 45 -18.47 -6.95 8.69
N PRO A 46 -18.07 -6.34 9.83
CA PRO A 46 -16.88 -5.49 9.86
C PRO A 46 -15.63 -6.24 9.37
N PRO A 47 -14.75 -5.63 8.54
CA PRO A 47 -14.68 -4.20 8.23
C PRO A 47 -15.41 -3.77 6.93
N PHE A 48 -16.44 -4.51 6.54
CA PHE A 48 -17.34 -4.19 5.43
C PHE A 48 -16.58 -3.98 4.11
N ILE A 49 -15.77 -4.97 3.76
CA ILE A 49 -14.86 -4.96 2.61
C ILE A 49 -14.77 -6.36 2.00
N ILE A 50 -14.77 -6.41 0.67
CA ILE A 50 -14.27 -7.53 -0.14
C ILE A 50 -13.00 -7.00 -0.80
N CYS A 51 -11.88 -7.71 -0.66
CA CYS A 51 -10.65 -7.39 -1.39
C CYS A 51 -9.87 -8.68 -1.68
N ARG A 52 -10.17 -9.32 -2.83
CA ARG A 52 -9.56 -10.59 -3.22
C ARG A 52 -9.58 -10.79 -4.74
N ASP A 53 -8.74 -11.70 -5.23
CA ASP A 53 -8.74 -12.10 -6.64
C ASP A 53 -9.93 -13.02 -6.94
N PHE A 54 -10.61 -12.77 -8.06
CA PHE A 54 -11.70 -13.61 -8.56
C PHE A 54 -11.41 -14.07 -9.99
N ALA A 55 -11.75 -15.32 -10.28
CA ALA A 55 -11.67 -15.87 -11.63
C ALA A 55 -12.86 -15.43 -12.50
N PHE A 56 -12.56 -14.99 -13.71
CA PHE A 56 -13.53 -14.78 -14.80
C PHE A 56 -13.41 -15.95 -15.78
N LEU A 57 -14.47 -16.75 -15.90
CA LEU A 57 -14.48 -17.99 -16.67
C LEU A 57 -15.46 -17.92 -17.84
N GLY A 58 -15.06 -18.48 -18.99
CA GLY A 58 -15.93 -18.64 -20.15
C GLY A 58 -15.32 -19.53 -21.25
N PRO A 59 -16.05 -19.75 -22.37
CA PRO A 59 -15.62 -20.69 -23.41
C PRO A 59 -14.31 -20.29 -24.09
N GLY A 60 -13.23 -21.00 -23.75
CA GLY A 60 -11.88 -20.69 -24.22
C GLY A 60 -11.25 -19.44 -23.58
N PHE A 61 -11.74 -19.01 -22.41
CA PHE A 61 -11.24 -17.83 -21.70
C PHE A 61 -11.16 -18.07 -20.19
N SER A 62 -10.01 -17.75 -19.62
CA SER A 62 -9.79 -17.65 -18.19
C SER A 62 -8.95 -16.40 -17.91
N ALA A 63 -9.30 -15.67 -16.85
CA ALA A 63 -8.52 -14.57 -16.31
C ALA A 63 -8.78 -14.44 -14.80
N SER A 64 -7.87 -13.85 -14.05
CA SER A 64 -8.08 -13.42 -12.67
C SER A 64 -8.10 -11.89 -12.57
N ALA A 65 -8.98 -11.32 -11.77
CA ALA A 65 -8.94 -9.90 -11.42
C ALA A 65 -9.15 -9.70 -9.92
N LEU A 66 -8.29 -8.89 -9.31
CA LEU A 66 -8.51 -8.32 -7.97
C LEU A 66 -9.76 -7.44 -7.99
N ILE A 67 -10.75 -7.78 -7.17
CA ILE A 67 -11.94 -6.98 -6.96
C ILE A 67 -11.89 -6.43 -5.53
N LYS A 68 -11.93 -5.09 -5.41
CA LYS A 68 -12.11 -4.38 -4.15
C LYS A 68 -13.47 -3.71 -4.14
N ILE A 69 -14.28 -3.99 -3.12
CA ILE A 69 -15.55 -3.34 -2.82
C ILE A 69 -15.53 -3.02 -1.33
N ASP A 70 -15.62 -1.75 -0.96
CA ASP A 70 -15.63 -1.35 0.44
C ASP A 70 -16.77 -0.37 0.74
N LEU A 71 -17.43 -0.55 1.89
CA LEU A 71 -18.55 0.32 2.28
C LEU A 71 -18.02 1.60 2.95
N GLY A 72 -18.35 2.75 2.37
CA GLY A 72 -18.07 4.06 2.95
C GLY A 72 -19.15 4.55 3.93
N SER A 73 -18.80 5.53 4.76
CA SER A 73 -19.71 6.24 5.66
C SER A 73 -19.36 7.72 5.72
N HIS A 74 -20.36 8.58 5.94
CA HIS A 74 -20.15 10.01 6.19
C HIS A 74 -19.60 10.30 7.60
N ILE A 75 -19.59 9.30 8.50
CA ILE A 75 -19.07 9.45 9.86
C ILE A 75 -17.55 9.24 9.84
N LYS A 76 -16.80 10.34 9.93
CA LYS A 76 -15.32 10.35 9.83
C LYS A 76 -14.63 9.41 10.82
N SER A 77 -15.05 9.38 12.08
CA SER A 77 -14.47 8.50 13.12
C SER A 77 -14.71 7.02 12.85
N LEU A 78 -15.87 6.65 12.27
CA LEU A 78 -16.15 5.29 11.84
C LEU A 78 -15.28 4.91 10.64
N MET A 79 -15.06 5.82 9.69
CA MET A 79 -14.13 5.58 8.58
C MET A 79 -12.69 5.44 9.05
N GLU A 80 -12.24 6.24 10.02
CA GLU A 80 -10.92 6.11 10.64
C GLU A 80 -10.75 4.76 11.34
N GLN A 81 -11.76 4.29 12.07
CA GLN A 81 -11.75 2.96 12.70
C GLN A 81 -11.79 1.82 11.68
N LEU A 82 -12.63 1.92 10.64
CA LEU A 82 -12.69 0.93 9.58
C LEU A 82 -11.37 0.86 8.80
N GLU A 83 -10.70 1.98 8.54
CA GLU A 83 -9.41 1.96 7.84
C GLU A 83 -8.29 1.32 8.68
N VAL A 84 -8.32 1.44 10.01
CA VAL A 84 -7.46 0.66 10.93
C VAL A 84 -7.74 -0.83 10.79
N MET A 85 -9.01 -1.25 10.74
CA MET A 85 -9.38 -2.66 10.56
C MET A 85 -9.07 -3.20 9.15
N ARG A 86 -9.08 -2.34 8.12
CA ARG A 86 -8.82 -2.69 6.72
C ARG A 86 -7.34 -2.75 6.37
N SER A 87 -6.50 -1.96 7.04
CA SER A 87 -5.06 -1.96 6.74
C SER A 87 -4.39 -3.28 7.12
N GLY A 88 -4.94 -4.01 8.11
CA GLY A 88 -4.33 -5.20 8.69
C GLY A 88 -3.06 -4.89 9.52
N GLU A 89 -2.68 -3.62 9.64
CA GLU A 89 -1.46 -3.20 10.34
C GLU A 89 -1.65 -3.37 11.84
N THR A 90 -0.80 -4.21 12.42
CA THR A 90 -0.65 -4.30 13.88
C THR A 90 -0.23 -2.95 14.46
N GLU A 91 -0.49 -2.71 15.76
CA GLU A 91 -0.06 -1.46 16.41
C GLU A 91 1.46 -1.27 16.34
N GLU A 92 2.23 -2.36 16.26
CA GLU A 92 3.69 -2.36 16.07
C GLU A 92 4.11 -1.88 14.68
N GLU A 93 3.47 -2.37 13.61
CA GLU A 93 3.71 -1.89 12.24
C GLU A 93 3.26 -0.43 12.07
N ARG A 94 2.12 -0.07 12.67
CA ARG A 94 1.65 1.32 12.72
C ARG A 94 2.66 2.21 13.47
N ALA A 95 3.27 1.73 14.55
CA ALA A 95 4.33 2.45 15.25
C ALA A 95 5.62 2.56 14.42
N ALA A 96 6.00 1.54 13.65
CA ALA A 96 7.13 1.59 12.73
C ALA A 96 6.91 2.59 11.59
N SER A 97 5.72 2.58 10.97
CA SER A 97 5.30 3.54 9.93
C SER A 97 5.21 4.97 10.49
N ALA A 98 4.56 5.17 11.63
CA ALA A 98 4.47 6.47 12.30
C ALA A 98 5.85 7.00 12.75
N ASN A 99 6.82 6.13 13.06
CA ASN A 99 8.21 6.53 13.31
C ASN A 99 8.95 6.89 12.01
N ARG A 100 8.73 6.17 10.89
CA ARG A 100 9.23 6.59 9.57
C ARG A 100 8.70 7.97 9.16
N GLU A 101 7.42 8.24 9.41
CA GLU A 101 6.80 9.54 9.13
C GLU A 101 7.27 10.63 10.10
N ARG A 102 7.30 10.38 11.42
CA ARG A 102 7.84 11.35 12.41
C ARG A 102 9.31 11.68 12.16
N SER A 103 10.11 10.75 11.65
CA SER A 103 11.49 11.02 11.21
C SER A 103 11.57 11.92 9.98
N ARG A 104 10.53 12.00 9.15
CA ARG A 104 10.40 12.97 8.05
C ARG A 104 9.77 14.30 8.51
N SER A 105 8.88 14.29 9.50
CA SER A 105 8.18 15.49 9.98
C SER A 105 8.97 16.33 11.00
N ARG A 106 9.97 15.76 11.69
CA ARG A 106 10.72 16.46 12.76
C ARG A 106 11.82 17.42 12.28
N SER A 107 12.07 17.52 10.98
CA SER A 107 13.11 18.39 10.38
C SER A 107 12.62 19.80 10.00
N LEU A 108 11.33 20.13 10.17
CA LEU A 108 10.72 21.37 9.64
C LEU A 108 10.09 22.31 10.68
N SER A 109 10.43 22.22 11.97
CA SER A 109 9.78 23.03 13.02
C SER A 109 10.69 23.51 14.16
N ARG A 110 11.75 24.26 13.83
CA ARG A 110 12.46 25.16 14.77
C ARG A 110 13.24 26.25 14.01
N HIS A 111 13.15 27.50 14.50
CA HIS A 111 13.44 28.79 13.83
C HIS A 111 12.27 29.27 12.95
N GLY A 112 11.72 30.48 13.14
CA GLY A 112 11.91 31.40 14.27
C GLY A 112 11.29 32.77 14.02
N SER A 113 10.74 33.41 15.07
CA SER A 113 10.39 34.83 15.06
C SER A 113 10.52 35.42 16.46
N SER A 114 11.06 36.64 16.56
CA SER A 114 11.18 37.39 17.81
C SER A 114 11.12 38.89 17.52
N ARG A 115 10.80 39.67 18.57
CA ARG A 115 10.53 41.13 18.57
C ARG A 115 9.18 41.56 17.96
N SER A 116 8.56 42.67 18.38
CA SER A 116 8.43 43.33 19.71
C SER A 116 7.66 44.65 19.54
N THR A 117 6.71 45.00 20.43
CA THR A 117 6.69 46.29 21.17
C THR A 117 5.45 46.46 22.08
N SER A 118 5.72 46.59 23.40
CA SER A 118 5.10 47.51 24.39
C SER A 118 3.57 47.62 24.66
N ALA A 119 3.30 47.78 25.97
CA ALA A 119 2.15 48.44 26.63
C ALA A 119 0.82 47.66 26.81
N ALA A 120 0.16 47.67 27.98
CA ALA A 120 0.59 48.08 29.33
C ALA A 120 -0.33 47.55 30.47
N ARG A 121 0.22 47.44 31.69
CA ARG A 121 -0.46 47.62 33.01
C ARG A 121 -1.73 46.79 33.36
N ARG A 122 -1.60 45.76 34.21
CA ARG A 122 -2.12 45.68 35.62
C ARG A 122 -2.26 44.23 36.17
N SER A 123 -1.65 44.01 37.31
CA SER A 123 -2.04 43.07 38.39
C SER A 123 -2.51 43.93 39.60
N PRO A 124 -2.88 43.43 40.82
CA PRO A 124 -2.71 42.08 41.40
C PRO A 124 -3.84 41.53 42.32
N LEU A 125 -3.61 40.33 42.92
CA LEU A 125 -4.24 39.73 44.13
C LEU A 125 -5.79 39.50 44.10
N HIS A 126 -6.33 38.29 44.33
CA HIS A 126 -6.54 37.60 45.62
C HIS A 126 -7.18 36.19 45.39
N SER A 127 -7.36 35.24 46.34
CA SER A 127 -6.52 34.76 47.46
C SER A 127 -7.18 33.55 48.19
N LEU A 128 -6.37 32.54 48.58
CA LEU A 128 -6.62 31.50 49.63
C LEU A 128 -7.77 30.45 49.53
N GLN A 129 -7.36 29.17 49.63
CA GLN A 129 -8.06 28.03 50.28
C GLN A 129 -9.40 27.55 49.64
N ARG A 130 -9.93 26.34 49.91
CA ARG A 130 -9.57 25.27 50.88
C ARG A 130 -9.84 23.87 50.29
N SER A 131 -9.21 22.83 50.82
CA SER A 131 -9.52 21.42 50.56
C SER A 131 -10.68 20.91 51.44
N ILE A 132 -11.32 19.80 51.01
CA ILE A 132 -11.83 18.66 51.82
C ILE A 132 -12.52 17.64 50.88
N SER A 133 -12.46 16.34 51.22
CA SER A 133 -13.10 15.23 50.51
C SER A 133 -13.96 14.38 51.47
N PRO A 134 -14.52 13.24 51.01
CA PRO A 134 -15.95 12.98 50.82
C PRO A 134 -16.71 12.59 52.11
N PRO A 135 -17.99 12.19 51.98
CA PRO A 135 -18.29 10.81 52.37
C PRO A 135 -19.28 10.08 51.43
N ALA A 136 -19.41 8.77 51.63
CA ALA A 136 -20.49 7.94 51.09
C ALA A 136 -21.06 7.05 52.20
N VAL A 137 -22.39 6.92 52.30
CA VAL A 137 -23.09 5.98 53.18
C VAL A 137 -24.32 5.44 52.45
N PHE A 138 -24.63 4.16 52.68
CA PHE A 138 -25.78 3.43 52.13
C PHE A 138 -27.10 3.77 52.86
N HIS A 139 -28.24 3.31 52.33
CA HIS A 139 -29.09 2.35 53.07
C HIS A 139 -29.91 1.48 52.11
N SER A 140 -30.62 0.47 52.63
CA SER A 140 -31.02 -0.76 51.90
C SER A 140 -32.34 -1.37 52.43
N ASN A 141 -32.69 -2.57 51.97
CA ASN A 141 -33.81 -3.47 52.32
C ASN A 141 -35.10 -3.23 51.49
N ARG A 142 -35.96 -4.23 51.17
CA ARG A 142 -36.12 -5.66 51.56
C ARG A 142 -36.85 -6.40 50.38
N SER A 143 -37.03 -7.73 50.22
CA SER A 143 -36.98 -8.94 51.06
C SER A 143 -36.64 -10.20 50.19
N VAL A 144 -36.16 -11.36 50.68
CA VAL A 144 -36.85 -12.56 51.27
C VAL A 144 -37.83 -13.27 50.30
N ALA A 145 -37.89 -14.60 50.09
CA ALA A 145 -37.27 -15.80 50.74
C ALA A 145 -36.84 -16.84 49.66
N MET A 146 -35.74 -17.60 49.79
CA MET A 146 -35.45 -18.79 50.64
C MET A 146 -36.13 -20.11 50.22
N GLY A 147 -35.31 -21.14 49.96
CA GLY A 147 -35.68 -22.55 49.75
C GLY A 147 -34.42 -23.39 49.51
N SER A 148 -34.10 -24.34 50.41
CA SER A 148 -32.77 -24.96 50.51
C SER A 148 -32.74 -26.44 50.12
N GLY A 149 -31.61 -26.94 49.62
CA GLY A 149 -31.35 -28.38 49.43
C GLY A 149 -29.93 -28.70 48.94
N SER A 150 -29.19 -29.48 49.73
CA SER A 150 -27.95 -30.19 49.36
C SER A 150 -28.28 -31.67 49.02
N VAL A 151 -27.41 -32.57 48.54
CA VAL A 151 -25.94 -32.75 48.65
C VAL A 151 -25.38 -33.47 47.38
N SER A 152 -24.04 -33.51 47.25
CA SER A 152 -23.24 -34.55 46.55
C SER A 152 -23.45 -34.81 45.04
N GLY A 153 -22.66 -34.10 44.21
CA GLY A 153 -21.38 -34.65 43.71
C GLY A 153 -21.39 -35.81 42.71
N THR A 154 -21.06 -35.49 41.45
CA THR A 154 -20.38 -36.39 40.49
C THR A 154 -19.43 -35.57 39.61
N HIS A 155 -18.29 -36.15 39.21
CA HIS A 155 -17.34 -35.49 38.32
C HIS A 155 -17.73 -35.66 36.85
N SER A 156 -18.03 -34.57 36.16
CA SER A 156 -17.88 -34.45 34.71
C SER A 156 -17.44 -33.02 34.36
N SER A 157 -16.40 -32.89 33.54
CA SER A 157 -15.77 -31.60 33.23
C SER A 157 -16.53 -30.88 32.11
N SER A 158 -17.38 -29.92 32.50
CA SER A 158 -18.03 -28.97 31.59
C SER A 158 -17.00 -28.19 30.75
N PRO A 159 -17.32 -27.78 29.52
CA PRO A 159 -16.37 -27.09 28.65
C PRO A 159 -16.02 -25.71 29.19
N LEU A 160 -14.73 -25.37 29.17
CA LEU A 160 -14.30 -23.98 29.20
C LEU A 160 -14.75 -23.31 27.90
N ALA A 161 -15.60 -22.30 28.03
CA ALA A 161 -15.89 -21.40 26.92
C ALA A 161 -14.63 -20.57 26.63
N ASP A 162 -13.89 -20.95 25.59
CA ASP A 162 -12.88 -20.06 25.03
C ASP A 162 -13.59 -18.83 24.45
N ASN A 163 -13.04 -17.65 24.73
CA ASN A 163 -13.72 -16.40 24.39
C ASN A 163 -13.62 -16.19 22.88
N GLY A 164 -14.74 -16.40 22.19
CA GLY A 164 -14.88 -16.27 20.73
C GLY A 164 -14.66 -14.86 20.20
N VAL A 165 -13.42 -14.39 20.24
CA VAL A 165 -12.91 -13.44 19.25
C VAL A 165 -12.94 -14.18 17.91
N PRO A 166 -13.78 -13.78 16.94
CA PRO A 166 -13.73 -14.40 15.63
C PRO A 166 -12.35 -14.14 15.03
N ARG A 167 -11.63 -15.21 14.69
CA ARG A 167 -10.46 -15.13 13.82
C ARG A 167 -10.95 -14.76 12.43
N LEU A 168 -11.09 -13.46 12.20
CA LEU A 168 -11.44 -12.93 10.89
C LEU A 168 -10.32 -13.32 9.91
N PHE A 169 -10.68 -14.06 8.87
CA PHE A 169 -9.84 -14.41 7.71
C PHE A 169 -8.82 -15.57 7.85
N ASP A 170 -9.20 -16.68 8.50
CA ASP A 170 -8.89 -17.99 7.86
C ASP A 170 -9.76 -18.07 6.58
N ASP A 171 -9.29 -18.51 5.40
CA ASP A 171 -7.96 -19.02 5.00
C ASP A 171 -7.61 -18.42 3.62
N PHE A 172 -7.21 -17.15 3.58
CA PHE A 172 -6.77 -16.50 2.34
C PHE A 172 -5.39 -17.02 1.92
N SER A 173 -5.41 -18.09 1.14
CA SER A 173 -4.23 -18.85 0.81
C SER A 173 -3.33 -18.08 -0.18
N THR A 174 -2.40 -17.29 0.36
CA THR A 174 -1.41 -16.47 -0.36
C THR A 174 -0.04 -17.17 -0.43
N TYR A 175 0.91 -16.50 -1.10
CA TYR A 175 2.34 -16.75 -0.99
C TYR A 175 3.11 -15.45 -1.27
N ARG A 176 4.31 -15.34 -0.70
CA ARG A 176 5.16 -14.16 -0.84
C ARG A 176 6.05 -14.22 -2.08
N ILE A 177 6.15 -13.11 -2.79
CA ILE A 177 7.11 -12.91 -3.89
C ILE A 177 7.99 -11.69 -3.64
N GLU A 178 9.17 -11.69 -4.23
CA GLU A 178 10.00 -10.52 -4.42
C GLU A 178 10.00 -10.12 -5.90
N LEU A 179 9.64 -8.87 -6.18
CA LEU A 179 9.71 -8.25 -7.51
C LEU A 179 10.86 -7.24 -7.50
N THR A 180 11.82 -7.36 -8.43
CA THR A 180 12.78 -6.28 -8.71
C THR A 180 12.57 -5.74 -10.11
N VAL A 181 12.35 -4.42 -10.23
CA VAL A 181 12.32 -3.70 -11.52
C VAL A 181 13.61 -2.90 -11.67
N TYR A 182 14.43 -3.29 -12.65
CA TYR A 182 15.74 -2.68 -12.88
C TYR A 182 15.63 -1.42 -13.76
N SER A 183 15.02 -1.54 -14.93
CA SER A 183 15.06 -0.49 -15.97
C SER A 183 13.97 -0.64 -17.02
N ALA A 184 13.77 0.41 -17.83
CA ALA A 184 13.04 0.31 -19.10
C ALA A 184 13.79 1.02 -20.24
N ARG A 185 13.49 0.65 -21.49
CA ARG A 185 14.02 1.26 -22.72
C ARG A 185 12.97 1.22 -23.85
N ARG A 186 13.29 1.83 -25.00
CA ARG A 186 12.35 2.01 -26.14
C ARG A 186 11.04 2.71 -25.73
N LEU A 187 11.13 3.68 -24.80
CA LEU A 187 9.98 4.46 -24.39
C LEU A 187 9.56 5.45 -25.51
N PRO A 188 8.26 5.68 -25.71
CA PRO A 188 7.80 6.65 -26.69
C PRO A 188 8.27 8.08 -26.35
N ILE A 189 8.69 8.81 -27.38
CA ILE A 189 8.90 10.25 -27.32
C ILE A 189 7.53 10.93 -27.34
N PHE A 190 7.29 11.85 -26.42
CA PHE A 190 6.07 12.64 -26.40
C PHE A 190 6.33 14.04 -26.91
N TYR A 191 5.41 14.60 -27.69
CA TYR A 191 5.53 15.98 -28.16
C TYR A 191 4.67 16.92 -27.32
N GLY A 192 5.21 18.10 -27.03
CA GLY A 192 4.49 19.19 -26.38
C GLY A 192 3.64 20.00 -27.36
N PRO A 193 2.83 20.96 -26.86
CA PRO A 193 1.93 21.76 -27.69
C PRO A 193 2.63 22.60 -28.77
N ARG A 194 3.93 22.86 -28.65
CA ARG A 194 4.74 23.61 -29.63
C ARG A 194 5.57 22.68 -30.52
N GLY A 195 5.35 21.37 -30.43
CA GLY A 195 6.16 20.36 -31.13
C GLY A 195 7.50 20.03 -30.45
N GLU A 196 7.75 20.53 -29.24
CA GLU A 196 8.99 20.19 -28.51
C GLU A 196 9.00 18.71 -28.09
N ALA A 197 10.14 18.04 -28.23
CA ALA A 197 10.30 16.65 -27.79
C ALA A 197 10.48 16.60 -26.26
N ILE A 198 9.52 16.00 -25.56
CA ILE A 198 9.47 15.88 -24.10
C ILE A 198 9.81 14.45 -23.71
N THR A 199 10.95 14.28 -23.03
CA THR A 199 11.30 13.01 -22.39
C THR A 199 10.34 12.73 -21.21
N PRO A 200 9.82 11.50 -21.08
CA PRO A 200 8.83 11.20 -20.05
C PRO A 200 9.48 11.11 -18.66
N SER A 201 8.79 11.62 -17.65
CA SER A 201 9.00 11.22 -16.26
C SER A 201 8.20 9.95 -16.00
N THR A 202 8.80 8.91 -15.41
CA THR A 202 8.20 7.57 -15.36
C THR A 202 8.33 6.86 -14.00
N TYR A 203 7.36 6.00 -13.70
CA TYR A 203 7.34 5.11 -12.55
C TYR A 203 6.58 3.82 -12.90
N VAL A 204 6.80 2.76 -12.13
CA VAL A 204 6.09 1.47 -12.29
C VAL A 204 5.20 1.18 -11.09
N THR A 205 4.11 0.44 -11.30
CA THR A 205 3.20 0.00 -10.24
C THR A 205 2.83 -1.48 -10.35
N VAL A 206 2.57 -2.10 -9.20
CA VAL A 206 2.00 -3.45 -9.09
C VAL A 206 0.99 -3.50 -7.92
N ASN A 207 0.08 -4.46 -7.91
CA ASN A 207 -0.93 -4.62 -6.86
C ASN A 207 -0.61 -5.84 -5.96
N GLY A 208 -0.70 -5.68 -4.63
CA GLY A 208 -0.62 -6.80 -3.67
C GLY A 208 -1.89 -7.66 -3.62
N ALA A 209 -1.91 -8.71 -2.79
CA ALA A 209 -3.11 -9.48 -2.46
C ALA A 209 -4.15 -8.61 -1.72
N ASP A 210 -3.67 -7.78 -0.79
CA ASP A 210 -4.42 -6.77 -0.02
C ASP A 210 -5.04 -5.65 -0.88
N GLY A 211 -4.67 -5.58 -2.16
CA GLY A 211 -5.07 -4.54 -3.09
C GLY A 211 -4.40 -3.19 -2.89
N ARG A 212 -3.35 -3.08 -2.05
CA ARG A 212 -2.48 -1.90 -2.06
C ARG A 212 -1.74 -1.83 -3.40
N VAL A 213 -1.59 -0.62 -3.91
CA VAL A 213 -0.80 -0.34 -5.12
C VAL A 213 0.61 0.07 -4.70
N LEU A 214 1.57 -0.83 -4.91
CA LEU A 214 2.98 -0.57 -4.71
C LEU A 214 3.51 0.22 -5.92
N SER A 215 4.36 1.22 -5.67
CA SER A 215 4.86 2.13 -6.69
C SER A 215 6.35 2.42 -6.52
N SER A 216 7.10 2.38 -7.62
CA SER A 216 8.50 2.80 -7.63
C SER A 216 8.63 4.32 -7.42
N PRO A 217 9.82 4.81 -7.02
CA PRO A 217 10.17 6.22 -7.17
C PRO A 217 10.04 6.67 -8.63
N VAL A 218 9.70 7.95 -8.84
CA VAL A 218 9.65 8.55 -10.18
C VAL A 218 11.07 8.83 -10.69
N ARG A 219 11.36 8.45 -11.94
CA ARG A 219 12.56 8.85 -12.67
C ARG A 219 12.16 9.95 -13.66
N ALA A 220 12.66 11.16 -13.46
CA ALA A 220 12.29 12.32 -14.26
C ALA A 220 12.96 12.29 -15.65
N ALA A 221 12.25 12.81 -16.65
CA ALA A 221 12.80 13.27 -17.93
C ALA A 221 13.78 12.32 -18.65
N THR A 222 13.48 11.01 -18.75
CA THR A 222 14.39 10.03 -19.37
C THR A 222 13.69 8.93 -20.18
N LEU A 223 14.28 8.57 -21.32
CA LEU A 223 13.90 7.43 -22.17
C LEU A 223 14.55 6.10 -21.72
N HIS A 224 15.46 6.16 -20.75
CA HIS A 224 16.20 5.01 -20.20
C HIS A 224 16.16 5.01 -18.66
N PRO A 225 14.97 5.02 -18.03
CA PRO A 225 14.86 5.01 -16.57
C PRO A 225 15.49 3.75 -15.98
N ARG A 226 16.24 3.94 -14.89
CA ARG A 226 16.78 2.86 -14.05
C ARG A 226 16.21 3.03 -12.65
N TRP A 227 15.35 2.12 -12.21
CA TRP A 227 14.80 2.15 -10.86
C TRP A 227 15.71 1.42 -9.89
N ASN A 228 16.04 0.15 -10.19
CA ASN A 228 16.58 -0.82 -9.23
C ASN A 228 15.71 -0.85 -7.96
N TRP A 229 14.40 -0.92 -8.16
CA TRP A 229 13.39 -0.92 -7.09
C TRP A 229 12.94 -2.35 -6.83
N THR A 230 12.99 -2.76 -5.57
CA THR A 230 12.65 -4.11 -5.11
C THR A 230 11.58 -4.01 -4.02
N GLU A 231 10.51 -4.79 -4.12
CA GLU A 231 9.50 -4.95 -3.07
C GLU A 231 9.18 -6.43 -2.86
N SER A 232 8.86 -6.78 -1.61
CA SER A 232 8.54 -8.15 -1.18
C SER A 232 7.14 -8.20 -0.56
N PHE A 233 6.17 -8.73 -1.30
CA PHE A 233 4.73 -8.67 -0.98
C PHE A 233 3.98 -9.98 -1.29
N ASP A 234 2.79 -10.13 -0.71
CA ASP A 234 1.97 -11.34 -0.84
C ASP A 234 1.00 -11.28 -2.02
N VAL A 235 0.74 -12.44 -2.62
CA VAL A 235 -0.16 -12.63 -3.76
C VAL A 235 -1.05 -13.85 -3.52
N SER A 236 -2.33 -13.79 -3.91
CA SER A 236 -3.25 -14.94 -3.82
C SER A 236 -2.79 -16.09 -4.73
N LYS A 237 -2.97 -17.34 -4.29
CA LYS A 237 -2.79 -18.54 -5.15
C LYS A 237 -3.81 -18.59 -6.31
N ASP A 238 -4.94 -17.88 -6.20
CA ASP A 238 -5.94 -17.76 -7.27
C ASP A 238 -5.56 -16.76 -8.37
N ARG A 239 -4.54 -15.91 -8.12
CA ARG A 239 -4.09 -14.91 -9.09
C ARG A 239 -3.22 -15.57 -10.15
N GLN A 240 -3.69 -15.56 -11.39
CA GLN A 240 -3.04 -16.21 -12.53
C GLN A 240 -1.86 -15.39 -13.09
N ASN A 241 -1.85 -14.07 -12.90
CA ASN A 241 -0.86 -13.17 -13.49
C ASN A 241 -0.52 -11.98 -12.56
N LEU A 242 0.75 -11.59 -12.54
CA LEU A 242 1.22 -10.32 -11.97
C LEU A 242 1.28 -9.26 -13.07
N VAL A 243 0.50 -8.19 -12.95
CA VAL A 243 0.47 -7.10 -13.92
C VAL A 243 1.34 -5.94 -13.43
N VAL A 244 2.50 -5.75 -14.04
CA VAL A 244 3.38 -4.59 -13.78
C VAL A 244 3.11 -3.53 -14.85
N LYS A 245 2.65 -2.35 -14.41
CA LYS A 245 2.29 -1.23 -15.29
C LYS A 245 3.38 -0.17 -15.28
N LEU A 246 3.77 0.33 -16.45
CA LEU A 246 4.64 1.49 -16.60
C LEU A 246 3.80 2.74 -16.85
N TRP A 247 4.03 3.78 -16.06
CA TRP A 247 3.30 5.05 -16.13
C TRP A 247 4.21 6.20 -16.57
N ARG A 248 3.68 7.09 -17.41
CA ARG A 248 4.14 8.47 -17.57
C ARG A 248 3.51 9.31 -16.48
N LYS A 249 4.34 9.99 -15.69
CA LYS A 249 3.91 11.08 -14.83
C LYS A 249 3.63 12.34 -15.65
N CYS A 250 2.45 12.90 -15.42
CA CYS A 250 1.95 14.13 -16.02
C CYS A 250 1.92 15.24 -14.96
N VAL A 251 2.21 16.48 -15.37
CA VAL A 251 2.17 17.66 -14.47
C VAL A 251 0.81 18.37 -14.55
N THR A 252 0.21 18.40 -15.75
CA THR A 252 -0.98 19.19 -16.07
C THR A 252 -2.25 18.35 -16.31
N SER A 253 -2.16 17.02 -16.18
CA SER A 253 -3.26 16.07 -16.39
C SER A 253 -2.99 14.78 -15.61
N ALA A 254 -3.93 13.83 -15.64
CA ALA A 254 -3.73 12.53 -15.00
C ALA A 254 -2.53 11.76 -15.59
N ASP A 255 -1.83 11.03 -14.73
CA ASP A 255 -0.74 10.12 -15.12
C ASP A 255 -1.30 9.04 -16.08
N ARG A 256 -0.53 8.69 -17.11
CA ARG A 256 -0.98 7.79 -18.19
C ARG A 256 -0.16 6.50 -18.22
N VAL A 257 -0.82 5.36 -18.37
CA VAL A 257 -0.11 4.10 -18.65
C VAL A 257 0.55 4.20 -20.02
N ILE A 258 1.85 3.89 -20.09
CA ILE A 258 2.60 3.72 -21.35
C ILE A 258 2.33 2.31 -21.88
N GLY A 259 2.53 1.31 -21.02
CA GLY A 259 2.22 -0.08 -21.31
C GLY A 259 2.25 -0.93 -20.04
N PHE A 260 2.04 -2.23 -20.18
CA PHE A 260 2.10 -3.19 -19.08
C PHE A 260 2.74 -4.51 -19.53
N VAL A 261 3.24 -5.28 -18.56
CA VAL A 261 3.63 -6.69 -18.74
C VAL A 261 2.78 -7.55 -17.82
N SER A 262 2.38 -8.72 -18.31
CA SER A 262 1.65 -9.76 -17.56
C SER A 262 2.58 -10.95 -17.34
N ILE A 263 2.98 -11.18 -16.10
CA ILE A 263 3.92 -12.24 -15.72
C ILE A 263 3.11 -13.40 -15.15
N PRO A 264 3.18 -14.63 -15.71
CA PRO A 264 2.46 -15.78 -15.18
C PRO A 264 2.82 -16.09 -13.73
N LEU A 265 1.83 -16.56 -12.97
CA LEU A 265 1.96 -16.91 -11.56
C LEU A 265 1.57 -18.38 -11.30
N PRO A 266 2.21 -19.07 -10.33
CA PRO A 266 3.39 -18.63 -9.58
C PRO A 266 4.65 -18.52 -10.46
N PRO A 267 5.63 -17.66 -10.09
CA PRO A 267 6.79 -17.38 -10.93
C PRO A 267 7.71 -18.61 -11.02
N GLN A 268 8.06 -19.01 -12.25
CA GLN A 268 8.98 -20.12 -12.51
C GLN A 268 10.44 -19.67 -12.36
N SER A 269 10.85 -19.36 -11.11
CA SER A 269 12.21 -18.96 -10.72
C SER A 269 12.86 -17.95 -11.69
N ILE A 270 12.16 -16.83 -11.94
CA ILE A 270 12.50 -15.89 -13.02
C ILE A 270 13.76 -15.11 -12.65
N THR A 271 14.81 -15.31 -13.44
CA THR A 271 16.05 -14.53 -13.42
C THR A 271 15.82 -13.09 -13.88
N LYS A 272 16.88 -12.28 -13.93
CA LYS A 272 16.79 -10.92 -14.48
C LYS A 272 16.62 -10.99 -15.99
N ASP A 273 15.38 -10.82 -16.44
CA ASP A 273 14.96 -10.93 -17.83
C ASP A 273 14.39 -9.61 -18.36
N GLU A 274 14.23 -9.50 -19.68
CA GLU A 274 13.63 -8.35 -20.35
C GLU A 274 12.36 -8.75 -21.09
N TYR A 275 11.31 -7.93 -20.92
CA TYR A 275 9.97 -8.20 -21.41
C TYR A 275 9.52 -7.10 -22.37
N GLU A 276 8.93 -7.49 -23.49
CA GLU A 276 8.16 -6.57 -24.33
C GLU A 276 6.86 -6.20 -23.60
N MET A 277 6.58 -4.90 -23.50
CA MET A 277 5.36 -4.41 -22.89
C MET A 277 4.23 -4.37 -23.92
N SER A 278 3.01 -4.74 -23.51
CA SER A 278 1.80 -4.42 -24.28
C SER A 278 1.62 -2.90 -24.29
N ASP A 279 1.89 -2.28 -25.45
CA ASP A 279 1.73 -0.84 -25.68
C ASP A 279 0.24 -0.46 -25.65
N LEU A 280 -0.06 0.69 -25.03
CA LEU A 280 -1.38 1.31 -24.99
C LEU A 280 -1.40 2.69 -25.66
N GLY A 281 -0.26 3.14 -26.19
CA GLY A 281 -0.12 4.33 -27.01
C GLY A 281 -0.08 4.02 -28.50
N VAL A 282 0.47 4.98 -29.26
CA VAL A 282 0.88 4.81 -30.65
C VAL A 282 2.38 5.12 -30.68
N SER A 283 3.20 4.10 -30.43
CA SER A 283 4.66 4.18 -30.49
C SER A 283 5.19 3.57 -31.79
N GLU A 284 6.28 4.11 -32.33
CA GLU A 284 7.05 3.44 -33.39
C GLU A 284 7.78 2.18 -32.87
N GLN A 285 7.93 2.06 -31.55
CA GLN A 285 8.66 0.97 -30.91
C GLN A 285 7.96 0.48 -29.64
N THR A 286 7.82 -0.84 -29.52
CA THR A 286 7.36 -1.52 -28.30
C THR A 286 8.29 -1.18 -27.12
N PRO A 287 7.78 -0.64 -26.00
CA PRO A 287 8.56 -0.44 -24.79
C PRO A 287 9.08 -1.77 -24.23
N LEU A 288 10.27 -1.76 -23.65
CA LEU A 288 10.88 -2.92 -22.98
C LEU A 288 11.10 -2.62 -21.50
N ILE A 289 10.85 -3.60 -20.64
CA ILE A 289 11.07 -3.52 -19.19
C ILE A 289 11.94 -4.68 -18.70
N THR A 290 12.97 -4.37 -17.91
CA THR A 290 13.89 -5.35 -17.31
C THR A 290 13.52 -5.59 -15.85
N LEU A 291 13.18 -6.83 -15.48
CA LEU A 291 12.74 -7.19 -14.14
C LEU A 291 13.08 -8.64 -13.77
N SER A 292 12.90 -9.01 -12.50
CA SER A 292 12.92 -10.39 -12.01
C SER A 292 11.80 -10.60 -10.98
N VAL A 293 11.29 -11.83 -10.89
CA VAL A 293 10.26 -12.22 -9.91
C VAL A 293 10.61 -13.57 -9.29
N VAL A 294 10.84 -13.58 -7.99
CA VAL A 294 11.26 -14.79 -7.26
C VAL A 294 10.26 -15.09 -6.15
N LYS A 295 9.93 -16.37 -5.94
CA LYS A 295 9.14 -16.81 -4.79
C LYS A 295 10.03 -16.79 -3.54
N TYR A 296 9.53 -16.21 -2.44
CA TYR A 296 10.35 -15.95 -1.25
C TYR A 296 10.99 -17.22 -0.64
N ASP A 297 10.28 -18.35 -0.69
CA ASP A 297 10.76 -19.66 -0.23
C ASP A 297 12.06 -20.12 -0.93
N ASP A 298 12.19 -19.81 -2.22
CA ASP A 298 13.31 -20.29 -3.04
C ASP A 298 14.58 -19.46 -2.83
N VAL A 299 14.43 -18.20 -2.39
CA VAL A 299 15.55 -17.35 -1.95
C VAL A 299 16.26 -18.00 -0.76
N HIS A 300 15.51 -18.41 0.26
CA HIS A 300 16.08 -19.05 1.45
C HIS A 300 16.63 -20.45 1.18
N ARG A 301 15.98 -21.24 0.31
CA ARG A 301 16.50 -22.55 -0.12
C ARG A 301 17.81 -22.46 -0.90
N SER A 302 17.99 -21.39 -1.69
CA SER A 302 19.23 -21.14 -2.43
C SER A 302 20.39 -20.87 -1.48
N THR A 303 20.18 -20.09 -0.42
CA THR A 303 21.20 -19.84 0.62
C THR A 303 21.49 -21.09 1.46
N ALA A 304 20.46 -21.85 1.83
CA ALA A 304 20.59 -23.01 2.73
C ALA A 304 21.28 -24.24 2.10
N ARG A 305 21.39 -24.32 0.77
CA ARG A 305 22.05 -25.45 0.07
C ARG A 305 23.57 -25.33 -0.02
N SER A 306 24.18 -24.27 0.52
CA SER A 306 25.63 -24.04 0.51
C SER A 306 26.35 -24.46 1.80
N LEU A 307 25.97 -25.59 2.43
CA LEU A 307 26.77 -26.17 3.52
C LEU A 307 27.94 -27.01 2.97
N GLY A 308 28.97 -26.29 2.50
CA GLY A 308 30.34 -26.79 2.39
C GLY A 308 31.19 -26.23 3.54
N THR A 309 32.12 -27.02 4.08
CA THR A 309 32.92 -26.73 5.28
C THR A 309 33.63 -25.35 5.21
N PRO A 310 33.58 -24.51 6.26
CA PRO A 310 34.19 -23.19 6.23
C PRO A 310 35.72 -23.24 6.32
N ALA A 311 36.39 -22.48 5.45
CA ALA A 311 37.79 -22.09 5.60
C ALA A 311 37.87 -20.58 5.93
N PRO A 312 38.74 -20.14 6.85
CA PRO A 312 38.76 -18.76 7.34
C PRO A 312 39.48 -17.83 6.36
N PHE A 313 38.74 -17.23 5.43
CA PHE A 313 39.25 -16.18 4.54
C PHE A 313 38.54 -14.85 4.74
N SER A 314 39.32 -13.77 4.69
CA SER A 314 38.95 -12.43 5.14
C SER A 314 37.94 -11.72 4.22
N LEU A 315 36.99 -11.02 4.85
CA LEU A 315 36.11 -10.06 4.18
C LEU A 315 36.91 -9.01 3.37
N PRO A 316 36.64 -8.82 2.07
CA PRO A 316 37.07 -7.61 1.38
C PRO A 316 36.31 -6.42 1.97
N SER A 317 37.02 -5.33 2.29
CA SER A 317 36.43 -4.18 2.96
C SER A 317 35.40 -3.49 2.05
N ARG A 318 34.17 -3.32 2.58
CA ARG A 318 33.09 -2.59 1.92
C ARG A 318 33.52 -1.13 1.75
N ILE A 319 33.94 -0.75 0.56
CA ILE A 319 34.27 0.65 0.22
C ILE A 319 32.99 1.47 0.43
N PRO A 320 32.96 2.42 1.41
CA PRO A 320 31.78 3.25 1.62
C PRO A 320 31.58 4.18 0.43
N SER A 321 30.32 4.43 0.07
CA SER A 321 29.97 5.42 -0.95
C SER A 321 30.49 6.82 -0.56
N PRO A 322 30.64 7.76 -1.52
CA PRO A 322 31.18 9.09 -1.21
C PRO A 322 30.40 9.84 -0.12
N LEU A 323 29.10 9.58 0.03
CA LEU A 323 28.24 10.15 1.07
C LEU A 323 28.43 9.51 2.46
N GLU A 324 28.86 8.25 2.53
CA GLU A 324 29.17 7.55 3.79
C GLU A 324 30.56 7.92 4.36
N ARG A 325 31.34 8.75 3.65
CA ARG A 325 32.67 9.23 4.08
C ARG A 325 32.69 10.67 4.57
N MET A 326 31.66 11.45 4.29
CA MET A 326 31.60 12.86 4.70
C MET A 326 31.13 12.96 6.14
N SER A 327 31.73 13.88 6.89
CA SER A 327 31.22 14.28 8.21
C SER A 327 29.81 14.87 8.08
N ARG A 328 29.04 14.81 9.18
CA ARG A 328 27.71 15.43 9.25
C ARG A 328 27.79 16.94 8.98
N GLU A 329 28.91 17.52 9.36
CA GLU A 329 29.28 18.91 9.23
C GLU A 329 29.53 19.27 7.75
N GLU A 330 30.37 18.53 7.02
CA GLU A 330 30.55 18.68 5.55
C GLU A 330 29.24 18.48 4.77
N ILE A 331 28.42 17.52 5.17
CA ILE A 331 27.10 17.29 4.55
C ILE A 331 26.20 18.53 4.76
N SER A 332 26.29 19.17 5.94
CA SER A 332 25.53 20.39 6.23
C SER A 332 26.05 21.62 5.48
N GLU A 333 27.37 21.74 5.28
CA GLU A 333 27.97 22.81 4.48
C GLU A 333 27.58 22.67 3.01
N ARG A 334 27.73 21.49 2.40
CA ARG A 334 27.29 21.24 1.01
C ARG A 334 25.80 21.45 0.81
N LEU A 335 24.96 21.10 1.79
CA LEU A 335 23.52 21.41 1.72
C LEU A 335 23.25 22.92 1.77
N ARG A 336 24.05 23.68 2.54
CA ARG A 336 23.96 25.15 2.58
C ARG A 336 24.44 25.79 1.28
N GLU A 337 25.53 25.29 0.69
CA GLU A 337 26.04 25.73 -0.62
C GLU A 337 24.99 25.49 -1.73
N ASN A 338 24.48 24.26 -1.85
CA ASN A 338 23.47 23.89 -2.85
C ASN A 338 22.16 24.69 -2.71
N LEU A 339 21.76 25.04 -1.47
CA LEU A 339 20.58 25.88 -1.23
C LEU A 339 20.82 27.35 -1.61
N ASN A 340 22.02 27.87 -1.36
CA ASN A 340 22.41 29.22 -1.75
C ASN A 340 22.54 29.36 -3.29
N GLU A 341 23.11 28.35 -3.96
CA GLU A 341 23.16 28.28 -5.42
C GLU A 341 21.75 28.21 -6.05
N LEU A 342 20.84 27.44 -5.42
CA LEU A 342 19.43 27.40 -5.81
C LEU A 342 18.71 28.75 -5.59
N GLU A 343 19.00 29.46 -4.50
CA GLU A 343 18.43 30.78 -4.23
C GLU A 343 18.93 31.84 -5.23
N ILE A 344 20.20 31.77 -5.66
CA ILE A 344 20.77 32.60 -6.73
C ILE A 344 20.06 32.31 -8.07
N MET A 345 19.95 31.05 -8.50
CA MET A 345 19.23 30.69 -9.73
C MET A 345 17.75 31.13 -9.70
N MET A 346 17.10 31.02 -8.53
CA MET A 346 15.72 31.48 -8.33
C MET A 346 15.59 33.02 -8.32
N ALA A 347 16.67 33.75 -8.03
CA ALA A 347 16.72 35.21 -8.16
C ALA A 347 16.94 35.65 -9.61
N GLU A 348 17.88 35.03 -10.34
CA GLU A 348 18.12 35.31 -11.76
C GLU A 348 16.86 35.12 -12.62
N LEU A 349 16.12 34.03 -12.37
CA LEU A 349 14.83 33.76 -13.01
C LEU A 349 13.73 34.82 -12.70
N ARG A 350 13.87 35.60 -11.64
CA ARG A 350 12.95 36.71 -11.30
C ARG A 350 13.33 38.06 -11.92
N TYR A 351 14.59 38.22 -12.35
CA TYR A 351 15.06 39.41 -13.07
C TYR A 351 15.11 39.19 -14.60
N SER A 352 14.60 38.06 -15.09
CA SER A 352 14.57 37.68 -16.51
C SER A 352 13.28 38.11 -17.23
N HIS A 353 12.62 39.19 -16.79
CA HIS A 353 11.29 39.61 -17.26
C HIS A 353 11.13 41.13 -17.33
#